data_AF-A0A3M1S4S9-F1
#
_entry.id   AF-A0A3M1S4S9-F1
#
_cell.length_a   1.000
_cell.length_b   1.000
_cell.length_c   1.000
_cell.angle_alpha   90.00
_cell.angle_beta   90.00
_cell.angle_gamma   90.00
#
_symmetry.space_group_name_H-M   'P 1'
#
loop_
_entity.id
_entity.type
_entity.pdbx_description
1 polymer ?
#
loop_
_entity_poly.entity_id
_entity_poly.type
_entity_poly.pdbx_seq_one_letter_code
_entity_poly.pdbx_strand_id
1 'polypeptide(L)'
;MNQKGATKMKKHALILSIAIFTMFLTLPAFPQASGGMKIAVINTLAFDDEKAGILKYVNALNTLEREFQPTKTELQTLANKIETLTKEYNSLLEQANKQNSPVSQQTIQAKREEIEKLQREAKFKQEDASARYQSRYQAVVGPVLQDIMKAMQDYAKQKGYALIFDAAKLDEGNLILAVGDVSIDVTKDFITFYNARQSTTSTTAPPK
;
A
#
# COMPACT_ATOMS: atom_id res chain seq x y z
N MET A 1 -14.30 22.95 63.04
CA MET A 1 -14.51 24.29 63.65
C MET A 1 -13.58 25.28 62.95
N ASN A 2 -14.03 26.01 61.93
CA ASN A 2 -14.70 27.33 62.00
C ASN A 2 -13.93 28.39 62.80
N GLN A 3 -13.36 29.39 62.13
CA GLN A 3 -13.63 30.84 62.25
C GLN A 3 -12.90 31.56 61.09
N LYS A 4 -13.60 32.23 60.15
CA LYS A 4 -14.00 33.67 60.20
C LYS A 4 -12.82 34.55 60.63
N GLY A 5 -12.28 35.47 59.83
CA GLY A 5 -12.96 36.49 59.01
C GLY A 5 -12.71 37.87 59.64
N ALA A 6 -12.30 38.83 58.81
CA ALA A 6 -12.34 40.29 58.97
C ALA A 6 -11.23 41.05 59.77
N THR A 7 -10.38 41.72 58.97
CA THR A 7 -10.18 43.19 58.90
C THR A 7 -9.89 44.00 60.18
N LYS A 8 -8.68 44.59 60.26
CA LYS A 8 -8.52 46.03 60.56
C LYS A 8 -7.13 46.56 60.15
N MET A 9 -7.11 47.56 59.26
CA MET A 9 -5.91 48.31 58.88
C MET A 9 -5.67 49.53 59.78
N LYS A 10 -4.40 49.99 59.70
CA LYS A 10 -3.84 51.35 59.86
C LYS A 10 -3.28 51.71 61.23
N LYS A 11 -1.97 51.99 61.25
CA LYS A 11 -1.36 53.30 61.60
C LYS A 11 0.10 53.35 61.12
N HIS A 12 0.51 54.53 60.66
CA HIS A 12 1.71 54.84 59.86
C HIS A 12 2.98 55.02 60.70
N ALA A 13 4.14 54.64 60.15
CA ALA A 13 5.46 55.26 60.36
C ALA A 13 6.43 54.71 59.27
N LEU A 14 6.76 55.49 58.25
CA LEU A 14 7.94 56.38 58.13
C LEU A 14 9.24 55.66 57.72
N ILE A 15 9.51 55.71 56.42
CA ILE A 15 10.79 55.94 55.71
C ILE A 15 12.01 55.05 56.07
N LEU A 16 12.43 54.23 55.10
CA LEU A 16 13.83 54.23 54.66
C LEU A 16 13.92 53.90 53.16
N SER A 17 14.22 54.92 52.36
CA SER A 17 14.43 54.84 50.93
C SER A 17 15.73 54.08 50.63
N ILE A 18 15.62 52.83 50.19
CA ILE A 18 16.71 52.13 49.52
C ILE A 18 16.43 52.22 48.03
N ALA A 19 17.25 53.00 47.34
CA ALA A 19 17.29 53.04 45.88
C ALA A 19 17.73 51.65 45.37
N ILE A 20 16.76 50.83 44.97
CA ILE A 20 17.03 49.57 44.27
C ILE A 20 17.27 49.94 42.80
N PHE A 21 18.54 49.91 42.43
CA PHE A 21 19.01 49.90 41.04
C PHE A 21 18.52 48.60 40.39
N THR A 22 17.36 48.63 39.72
CA THR A 22 16.88 47.52 38.88
C THR A 22 17.67 47.51 37.57
N MET A 23 18.81 46.84 37.60
CA MET A 23 19.53 46.45 36.40
C MET A 23 18.66 45.45 35.63
N PHE A 24 18.00 45.91 34.56
CA PHE A 24 17.37 45.04 33.57
C PHE A 24 18.47 44.21 32.90
N LEU A 25 18.63 42.94 33.31
CA LEU A 25 19.35 41.96 32.50
C LEU A 25 18.50 41.64 31.26
N THR A 26 18.78 42.30 30.14
CA THR A 26 18.32 41.86 28.83
C THR A 26 19.20 40.68 28.41
N LEU A 27 18.77 39.46 28.73
CA LEU A 27 19.38 38.27 28.13
C LEU A 27 19.10 38.31 26.61
N PRO A 28 20.09 38.05 25.74
CA PRO A 28 19.81 37.86 24.33
C PRO A 28 18.91 36.63 24.19
N ALA A 29 17.71 36.83 23.65
CA ALA A 29 16.90 35.73 23.17
C ALA A 29 17.69 35.09 22.01
N PHE A 30 18.29 33.93 22.26
CA PHE A 30 18.81 33.10 21.19
C PHE A 30 17.65 32.85 20.22
N PRO A 31 17.82 33.06 18.91
CA PRO A 31 16.81 32.64 17.95
C PRO A 31 16.65 31.13 18.11
N GLN A 32 15.55 30.70 18.73
CA GLN A 32 15.14 29.32 18.62
C GLN A 32 14.78 29.13 17.16
N ALA A 33 15.69 28.52 16.41
CA ALA A 33 15.35 27.91 15.14
C ALA A 33 14.34 26.79 15.45
N SER A 34 13.06 27.17 15.60
CA SER A 34 11.92 26.27 15.58
C SER A 34 11.67 25.81 14.14
N GLY A 35 12.71 25.35 13.46
CA GLY A 35 12.60 24.59 12.22
C GLY A 35 12.30 23.15 12.56
N GLY A 36 11.14 22.88 13.17
CA GLY A 36 10.71 21.51 13.46
C GLY A 36 10.75 20.70 12.17
N MET A 37 11.44 19.55 12.20
CA MET A 37 11.52 18.64 11.07
C MET A 37 10.09 18.23 10.66
N LYS A 38 9.62 18.67 9.48
CA LYS A 38 8.30 18.30 9.00
C LYS A 38 8.33 16.86 8.50
N ILE A 39 7.58 16.00 9.16
CA ILE A 39 7.41 14.59 8.81
C ILE A 39 5.99 14.43 8.25
N ALA A 40 5.86 13.58 7.24
CA ALA A 40 4.58 13.15 6.71
C ALA A 40 4.48 11.63 6.66
N VAL A 41 3.26 11.14 6.54
CA VAL A 41 2.91 9.74 6.39
C VAL A 41 2.16 9.56 5.10
N ILE A 42 2.39 8.45 4.42
CA ILE A 42 1.70 8.09 3.19
C ILE A 42 1.27 6.64 3.22
N ASN A 43 0.15 6.32 2.57
CA ASN A 43 -0.29 4.95 2.40
C ASN A 43 -0.21 4.57 0.92
N THR A 44 0.81 3.82 0.53
CA THR A 44 0.97 3.41 -0.88
C THR A 44 -0.05 2.36 -1.31
N LEU A 45 -0.72 1.66 -0.38
CA LEU A 45 -1.82 0.75 -0.71
C LEU A 45 -3.05 1.49 -1.25
N ALA A 46 -3.12 2.81 -1.11
CA ALA A 46 -4.18 3.60 -1.74
C ALA A 46 -3.89 3.91 -3.22
N PHE A 47 -2.70 3.61 -3.73
CA PHE A 47 -2.30 4.03 -5.08
C PHE A 47 -2.94 3.20 -6.19
N ASP A 48 -3.32 1.95 -5.93
CA ASP A 48 -4.02 1.07 -6.86
C ASP A 48 -5.55 1.20 -6.80
N ASP A 49 -6.09 2.09 -5.96
CA ASP A 49 -7.53 2.36 -5.94
C ASP A 49 -8.00 2.88 -7.29
N GLU A 50 -8.96 2.20 -7.90
CA GLU A 50 -9.41 2.49 -9.27
C GLU A 50 -10.03 3.89 -9.44
N LYS A 51 -10.58 4.47 -8.35
CA LYS A 51 -11.33 5.72 -8.38
C LYS A 51 -10.51 6.91 -7.88
N ALA A 52 -9.70 6.66 -6.86
CA ALA A 52 -9.02 7.68 -6.08
C ALA A 52 -7.49 7.54 -6.09
N GLY A 53 -6.95 6.49 -6.71
CA GLY A 53 -5.53 6.19 -6.75
C GLY A 53 -4.73 6.93 -7.84
N ILE A 54 -3.52 6.45 -8.08
CA ILE A 54 -2.62 6.98 -9.10
C ILE A 54 -3.02 6.41 -10.46
N LEU A 55 -3.59 7.23 -11.34
CA LEU A 55 -4.15 6.78 -12.62
C LEU A 55 -3.16 5.98 -13.46
N LYS A 56 -1.90 6.43 -13.53
CA LYS A 56 -0.84 5.75 -14.28
C LYS A 56 -0.50 4.37 -13.70
N TYR A 57 -0.56 4.23 -12.38
CA TYR A 57 -0.30 2.97 -11.69
C TYR A 57 -1.45 1.99 -11.88
N VAL A 58 -2.69 2.44 -11.65
CA VAL A 58 -3.92 1.69 -11.93
C VAL A 58 -3.94 1.21 -13.39
N ASN A 59 -3.61 2.07 -14.35
CA ASN A 59 -3.57 1.70 -15.76
C ASN A 59 -2.50 0.66 -16.08
N ALA A 60 -1.33 0.73 -15.42
CA ALA A 60 -0.27 -0.28 -15.57
C ALA A 60 -0.71 -1.64 -15.02
N LEU A 61 -1.35 -1.66 -13.84
CA LEU A 61 -1.92 -2.88 -13.25
C LEU A 61 -3.03 -3.47 -14.13
N ASN A 62 -3.94 -2.64 -14.63
CA ASN A 62 -5.02 -3.07 -15.52
C ASN A 62 -4.49 -3.62 -16.85
N THR A 63 -3.39 -3.08 -17.36
CA THR A 63 -2.72 -3.60 -18.55
C THR A 63 -2.17 -5.00 -18.28
N LEU A 64 -1.51 -5.19 -17.14
CA LEU A 64 -0.99 -6.48 -16.73
C LEU A 64 -2.12 -7.50 -16.50
N GLU A 65 -3.19 -7.13 -15.79
CA GLU A 65 -4.33 -8.03 -15.55
C GLU A 65 -4.98 -8.47 -16.86
N ARG A 66 -5.13 -7.56 -17.83
CA ARG A 66 -5.66 -7.89 -19.16
C ARG A 66 -4.75 -8.84 -19.95
N GLU A 67 -3.44 -8.63 -19.86
CA GLU A 67 -2.43 -9.50 -20.50
C GLU A 67 -2.52 -10.94 -19.97
N PHE A 68 -2.83 -11.12 -18.69
CA PHE A 68 -2.89 -12.43 -18.03
C PHE A 68 -4.29 -13.04 -17.93
N GLN A 69 -5.37 -12.33 -18.28
CA GLN A 69 -6.73 -12.89 -18.34
C GLN A 69 -6.80 -14.22 -19.12
N PRO A 70 -6.25 -14.34 -20.35
CA PRO A 70 -6.37 -15.59 -21.10
C PRO A 70 -5.71 -16.77 -20.38
N THR A 71 -4.56 -16.53 -19.74
CA THR A 71 -3.83 -17.54 -18.99
C THR A 71 -4.62 -17.99 -17.75
N LYS A 72 -5.26 -17.05 -17.06
CA LYS A 72 -6.15 -17.33 -15.93
C LYS A 72 -7.35 -18.18 -16.36
N THR A 73 -8.01 -17.82 -17.46
CA THR A 73 -9.12 -18.59 -18.03
C THR A 73 -8.69 -20.00 -18.38
N GLU A 74 -7.55 -20.16 -19.05
CA GLU A 74 -7.06 -21.47 -19.47
C GLU A 74 -6.68 -22.38 -18.29
N LEU A 75 -6.02 -21.83 -17.27
CA LEU A 75 -5.73 -22.58 -16.03
C LEU A 75 -7.03 -23.01 -15.32
N GLN A 76 -8.06 -22.15 -15.32
CA GLN A 76 -9.36 -22.49 -14.77
C GLN A 76 -10.08 -23.58 -15.58
N THR A 77 -9.98 -23.53 -16.91
CA THR A 77 -10.49 -24.61 -17.78
C THR A 77 -9.78 -25.94 -17.51
N LEU A 78 -8.45 -25.93 -17.37
CA LEU A 78 -7.68 -27.13 -17.01
C LEU A 78 -8.09 -27.69 -15.64
N ALA A 79 -8.25 -26.82 -14.64
CA ALA A 79 -8.70 -27.21 -13.30
C ALA A 79 -10.08 -27.87 -13.34
N ASN A 80 -11.05 -27.25 -14.02
CA ASN A 80 -12.41 -27.81 -14.17
C ASN A 80 -12.42 -29.15 -14.91
N LYS A 81 -11.54 -29.30 -15.93
CA LYS A 81 -11.39 -30.56 -16.65
C LYS A 81 -10.84 -31.64 -15.72
N ILE A 82 -9.76 -31.37 -14.99
CA ILE A 82 -9.17 -32.29 -14.02
C ILE A 82 -10.21 -32.72 -12.97
N GLU A 83 -11.01 -31.79 -12.44
CA GLU A 83 -12.05 -32.09 -11.47
C GLU A 83 -13.12 -33.04 -12.07
N THR A 84 -13.59 -32.73 -13.29
CA THR A 84 -14.57 -33.56 -14.00
C THR A 84 -14.03 -34.98 -14.20
N LEU A 85 -12.81 -35.12 -14.72
CA LEU A 85 -12.21 -36.43 -14.94
C LEU A 85 -11.96 -37.18 -13.63
N THR A 86 -11.65 -36.49 -12.54
CA THR A 86 -11.48 -37.10 -11.22
C THR A 86 -12.80 -37.67 -10.70
N LYS A 87 -13.93 -36.97 -10.91
CA LYS A 87 -15.27 -37.48 -10.58
C LYS A 87 -15.62 -38.70 -11.42
N GLU A 88 -15.36 -38.65 -12.73
CA GLU A 88 -15.56 -39.80 -13.63
C GLU A 88 -14.71 -41.00 -13.20
N TYR A 89 -13.44 -40.77 -12.88
CA TYR A 89 -12.53 -41.80 -12.40
C TYR A 89 -13.05 -42.47 -11.12
N ASN A 90 -13.50 -41.69 -10.14
CA ASN A 90 -14.08 -42.23 -8.91
C ASN A 90 -15.36 -43.04 -9.19
N SER A 91 -16.23 -42.57 -10.09
CA SER A 91 -17.41 -43.34 -10.50
C SER A 91 -17.04 -44.65 -11.20
N LEU A 92 -16.00 -44.67 -12.03
CA LEU A 92 -15.49 -45.89 -12.67
C LEU A 92 -14.96 -46.89 -11.63
N LEU A 93 -14.26 -46.42 -10.60
CA LEU A 93 -13.81 -47.28 -9.50
C LEU A 93 -15.00 -47.90 -8.74
N GLU A 94 -16.02 -47.11 -8.43
CA GLU A 94 -17.24 -47.62 -7.78
C GLU A 94 -17.96 -48.65 -8.65
N GLN A 95 -18.04 -48.42 -9.96
CA GLN A 95 -18.65 -49.37 -10.90
C GLN A 95 -17.82 -50.66 -11.03
N ALA A 96 -16.49 -50.57 -11.03
CA ALA A 96 -15.60 -51.73 -11.10
C ALA A 96 -15.72 -52.65 -9.88
N ASN A 97 -16.07 -52.09 -8.71
CA ASN A 97 -16.28 -52.85 -7.47
C ASN A 97 -17.62 -53.62 -7.41
N LYS A 98 -18.52 -53.43 -8.38
CA LYS A 98 -19.81 -54.14 -8.43
C LYS A 98 -19.62 -55.55 -9.01
N GLN A 99 -20.42 -56.50 -8.52
CA GLN A 99 -20.45 -57.87 -9.04
C GLN A 99 -20.87 -57.86 -10.53
N ASN A 100 -20.13 -58.57 -11.38
CA ASN A 100 -20.31 -58.60 -12.85
C ASN A 100 -20.09 -57.26 -13.57
N SER A 101 -19.20 -56.41 -13.07
CA SER A 101 -18.90 -55.12 -13.72
C SER A 101 -18.35 -55.28 -15.15
N PRO A 102 -18.84 -54.50 -16.13
CA PRO A 102 -18.27 -54.46 -17.48
C PRO A 102 -17.04 -53.53 -17.59
N VAL A 103 -16.64 -52.85 -16.51
CA VAL A 103 -15.52 -51.89 -16.53
C VAL A 103 -14.18 -52.62 -16.62
N SER A 104 -13.39 -52.28 -17.63
CA SER A 104 -12.05 -52.84 -17.79
C SER A 104 -11.00 -52.06 -17.00
N GLN A 105 -9.95 -52.76 -16.55
CA GLN A 105 -8.79 -52.11 -15.91
C GLN A 105 -8.08 -51.13 -16.85
N GLN A 106 -8.11 -51.40 -18.16
CA GLN A 106 -7.53 -50.50 -19.17
C GLN A 106 -8.26 -49.15 -19.21
N THR A 107 -9.59 -49.14 -19.04
CA THR A 107 -10.39 -47.90 -19.00
C THR A 107 -10.02 -47.04 -17.78
N ILE A 108 -9.88 -47.67 -16.61
CA ILE A 108 -9.48 -46.98 -15.36
C ILE A 108 -8.07 -46.41 -15.49
N GLN A 109 -7.14 -47.21 -16.02
CA GLN A 109 -5.76 -46.80 -16.21
C GLN A 109 -5.64 -45.63 -17.22
N ALA A 110 -6.32 -45.70 -18.36
CA ALA A 110 -6.34 -44.61 -19.35
C ALA A 110 -6.89 -43.31 -18.77
N LYS A 111 -7.95 -43.38 -17.94
CA LYS A 111 -8.52 -42.20 -17.27
C LYS A 111 -7.55 -41.61 -16.25
N ARG A 112 -6.85 -42.44 -15.48
CA ARG A 112 -5.80 -42.00 -14.55
C ARG A 112 -4.67 -41.28 -15.29
N GLU A 113 -4.17 -41.87 -16.37
CA GLU A 113 -3.09 -41.29 -17.18
C GLU A 113 -3.50 -39.94 -17.79
N GLU A 114 -4.76 -39.80 -18.23
CA GLU A 114 -5.29 -38.52 -18.71
C GLU A 114 -5.28 -37.44 -17.62
N ILE A 115 -5.72 -37.78 -16.41
CA ILE A 115 -5.70 -36.87 -15.25
C ILE A 115 -4.27 -36.45 -14.93
N GLU A 116 -3.34 -37.40 -14.81
CA GLU A 116 -1.94 -37.12 -14.50
C GLU A 116 -1.27 -36.25 -15.58
N LYS A 117 -1.60 -36.47 -16.85
CA LYS A 117 -1.12 -35.64 -17.96
C LYS A 117 -1.58 -34.19 -17.80
N LEU A 118 -2.88 -33.98 -17.55
CA LEU A 118 -3.44 -32.63 -17.38
C LEU A 118 -2.90 -31.93 -16.12
N GLN A 119 -2.68 -32.67 -15.04
CA GLN A 119 -2.05 -32.12 -13.83
C GLN A 119 -0.62 -31.63 -14.09
N ARG A 120 0.18 -32.40 -14.83
CA ARG A 120 1.53 -31.96 -15.24
C ARG A 120 1.49 -30.72 -16.13
N GLU A 121 0.57 -30.70 -17.09
CA GLU A 121 0.36 -29.55 -17.98
C GLU A 121 -0.04 -28.29 -17.21
N ALA A 122 -1.02 -28.42 -16.30
CA ALA A 122 -1.47 -27.31 -15.46
C ALA A 122 -0.34 -26.77 -14.57
N LYS A 123 0.46 -27.67 -13.96
CA LYS A 123 1.62 -27.28 -13.14
C LYS A 123 2.66 -26.51 -13.95
N PHE A 124 3.06 -27.05 -15.09
CA PHE A 124 4.03 -26.37 -15.97
C PHE A 124 3.52 -25.00 -16.40
N LYS A 125 2.25 -24.91 -16.78
CA LYS A 125 1.62 -23.66 -17.22
C LYS A 125 1.52 -22.64 -16.09
N GLN A 126 1.26 -23.07 -14.87
CA GLN A 126 1.25 -22.21 -13.69
C GLN A 126 2.65 -21.64 -13.40
N GLU A 127 3.70 -22.47 -13.49
CA GLU A 127 5.09 -22.05 -13.29
C GLU A 127 5.53 -21.05 -14.36
N ASP A 128 5.26 -21.32 -15.65
CA ASP A 128 5.52 -20.40 -16.76
C ASP A 128 4.77 -19.07 -16.58
N ALA A 129 3.47 -19.14 -16.26
CA ALA A 129 2.65 -17.96 -16.03
C ALA A 129 3.19 -17.10 -14.88
N SER A 130 3.64 -17.71 -13.78
CA SER A 130 4.22 -16.99 -12.64
C SER A 130 5.52 -16.27 -13.02
N ALA A 131 6.44 -16.96 -13.71
CA ALA A 131 7.69 -16.36 -14.16
C ALA A 131 7.46 -15.20 -15.14
N ARG A 132 6.55 -15.40 -16.10
CA ARG A 132 6.16 -14.35 -17.06
C ARG A 132 5.49 -13.18 -16.35
N TYR A 133 4.58 -13.43 -15.42
CA TYR A 133 3.90 -12.37 -14.66
C TYR A 133 4.92 -11.51 -13.92
N GLN A 134 5.89 -12.12 -13.22
CA GLN A 134 6.92 -11.36 -12.52
C GLN A 134 7.75 -10.50 -13.48
N SER A 135 8.17 -11.04 -14.62
CA SER A 135 8.92 -10.29 -15.63
C SER A 135 8.10 -9.12 -16.21
N ARG A 136 6.83 -9.37 -16.54
CA ARG A 136 5.93 -8.36 -17.10
C ARG A 136 5.55 -7.30 -16.08
N TYR A 137 5.36 -7.67 -14.82
CA TYR A 137 5.17 -6.72 -13.72
C TYR A 137 6.35 -5.74 -13.64
N GLN A 138 7.59 -6.24 -13.63
CA GLN A 138 8.76 -5.37 -13.61
C GLN A 138 8.84 -4.46 -14.86
N ALA A 139 8.50 -4.97 -16.03
CA ALA A 139 8.55 -4.20 -17.28
C ALA A 139 7.45 -3.13 -17.40
N VAL A 140 6.24 -3.42 -16.92
CA VAL A 140 5.06 -2.56 -17.08
C VAL A 140 4.87 -1.63 -15.88
N VAL A 141 5.00 -2.17 -14.68
CA VAL A 141 4.73 -1.47 -13.41
C VAL A 141 6.00 -0.84 -12.85
N GLY A 142 7.15 -1.47 -13.02
CA GLY A 142 8.45 -0.98 -12.51
C GLY A 142 8.78 0.47 -12.88
N PRO A 143 8.72 0.86 -14.17
CA PRO A 143 8.95 2.25 -14.56
C PRO A 143 7.96 3.24 -13.95
N VAL A 144 6.71 2.82 -13.71
CA VAL A 144 5.69 3.66 -13.06
C VAL A 144 6.02 3.86 -11.59
N LEU A 145 6.45 2.81 -10.88
CA LEU A 145 6.91 2.93 -9.50
C LEU A 145 8.11 3.87 -9.38
N GLN A 146 9.07 3.79 -10.31
CA GLN A 146 10.22 4.71 -10.34
C GLN A 146 9.79 6.17 -10.54
N ASP A 147 8.83 6.42 -11.43
CA ASP A 147 8.25 7.76 -11.66
C ASP A 147 7.52 8.29 -10.41
N ILE A 148 6.75 7.42 -9.73
CA ILE A 148 6.10 7.73 -8.45
C ILE A 148 7.13 8.09 -7.38
N MET A 149 8.20 7.31 -7.23
CA MET A 149 9.24 7.59 -6.24
C MET A 149 9.96 8.91 -6.52
N LYS A 150 10.24 9.21 -7.78
CA LYS A 150 10.81 10.51 -8.17
C LYS A 150 9.84 11.65 -7.84
N ALA A 151 8.56 11.48 -8.16
CA ALA A 151 7.54 12.47 -7.85
C ALA A 151 7.35 12.67 -6.34
N MET A 152 7.49 11.62 -5.53
CA MET A 152 7.48 11.70 -4.07
C MET A 152 8.58 12.61 -3.54
N GLN A 153 9.79 12.52 -4.11
CA GLN A 153 10.91 13.37 -3.73
C GLN A 153 10.64 14.83 -4.10
N ASP A 154 10.10 15.08 -5.30
CA ASP A 154 9.73 16.43 -5.72
C ASP A 154 8.65 17.02 -4.79
N TYR A 155 7.63 16.21 -4.47
CA TYR A 155 6.56 16.56 -3.55
C TYR A 155 7.08 16.89 -2.15
N ALA A 156 7.95 16.03 -1.60
CA ALA A 156 8.59 16.25 -0.30
C ALA A 156 9.37 17.57 -0.27
N LYS A 157 10.18 17.84 -1.29
CA LYS A 157 10.93 19.10 -1.43
C LYS A 157 10.01 20.31 -1.53
N GLN A 158 8.96 20.24 -2.35
CA GLN A 158 8.04 21.36 -2.56
C GLN A 158 7.25 21.70 -1.30
N LYS A 159 6.87 20.68 -0.50
CA LYS A 159 6.07 20.86 0.72
C LYS A 159 6.92 21.02 1.99
N GLY A 160 8.24 20.92 1.85
CA GLY A 160 9.22 21.06 2.93
C GLY A 160 9.23 19.88 3.90
N TYR A 161 8.82 18.69 3.46
CA TYR A 161 8.93 17.47 4.26
C TYR A 161 10.36 16.97 4.24
N ALA A 162 10.94 16.75 5.42
CA ALA A 162 12.25 16.13 5.56
C ALA A 162 12.17 14.61 5.36
N LEU A 163 11.06 13.99 5.81
CA LEU A 163 10.80 12.57 5.71
C LEU A 163 9.32 12.31 5.40
N ILE A 164 9.07 11.33 4.54
CA ILE A 164 7.74 10.75 4.31
C ILE A 164 7.86 9.25 4.63
N PHE A 165 7.05 8.79 5.57
CA PHE A 165 7.00 7.39 5.96
C PHE A 165 5.81 6.69 5.33
N ASP A 166 6.04 5.51 4.76
CA ASP A 166 4.97 4.67 4.26
C ASP A 166 4.33 3.87 5.40
N ALA A 167 3.11 4.22 5.77
CA ALA A 167 2.35 3.55 6.83
C ALA A 167 2.15 2.07 6.55
N ALA A 168 1.90 1.69 5.29
CA ALA A 168 1.68 0.30 4.92
C ALA A 168 2.95 -0.53 5.10
N LYS A 169 4.11 0.02 4.72
CA LYS A 169 5.40 -0.66 4.87
C LYS A 169 5.87 -0.74 6.32
N LEU A 170 5.54 0.26 7.12
CA LEU A 170 5.79 0.21 8.56
C LEU A 170 4.97 -0.91 9.22
N ASP A 171 3.69 -1.06 8.86
CA ASP A 171 2.84 -2.13 9.37
C ASP A 171 3.33 -3.53 8.94
N GLU A 172 3.71 -3.71 7.66
CA GLU A 172 4.34 -4.93 7.15
C GLU A 172 5.61 -5.32 7.94
N GLY A 173 6.34 -4.32 8.45
CA GLY A 173 7.54 -4.51 9.28
C GLY A 173 7.27 -4.70 10.77
N ASN A 174 6.00 -4.83 11.19
CA ASN A 174 5.57 -4.85 12.60
C ASN A 174 6.03 -3.61 13.39
N LEU A 175 6.21 -2.47 12.72
CA LEU A 175 6.56 -1.20 13.34
C LEU A 175 5.28 -0.41 13.63
N ILE A 176 5.06 -0.10 14.90
CA ILE A 176 3.91 0.68 15.34
C ILE A 176 4.17 2.16 15.08
N LEU A 177 3.33 2.78 14.25
CA LEU A 177 3.29 4.22 14.06
C LEU A 177 2.08 4.81 14.79
N ALA A 178 2.33 5.63 15.82
CA ALA A 178 1.29 6.40 16.50
C ALA A 178 1.15 7.77 15.84
N VAL A 179 0.16 7.91 14.97
CA VAL A 179 -0.17 9.19 14.32
C VAL A 179 -1.17 9.95 15.20
N GLY A 180 -0.72 11.00 15.89
CA GLY A 180 -1.56 11.82 16.77
C GLY A 180 -2.38 12.88 16.04
N ASP A 181 -2.08 13.19 14.78
CA ASP A 181 -2.73 14.22 13.97
C ASP A 181 -2.96 13.72 12.53
N VAL A 182 -4.20 13.85 12.04
CA VAL A 182 -4.59 13.49 10.66
C VAL A 182 -3.88 14.36 9.62
N SER A 183 -3.40 15.55 10.01
CA SER A 183 -2.73 16.50 9.12
C SER A 183 -1.40 16.00 8.52
N ILE A 184 -0.82 14.93 9.06
CA ILE A 184 0.44 14.37 8.56
C ILE A 184 0.23 13.34 7.44
N ASP A 185 -0.99 12.83 7.23
CA ASP A 185 -1.30 11.94 6.12
C ASP A 185 -1.39 12.75 4.81
N VAL A 186 -0.42 12.53 3.92
CA VAL A 186 -0.32 13.23 2.64
C VAL A 186 -0.84 12.40 1.46
N THR A 187 -1.40 11.20 1.70
CA THR A 187 -1.76 10.24 0.64
C THR A 187 -2.62 10.86 -0.45
N LYS A 188 -3.73 11.52 -0.08
CA LYS A 188 -4.65 12.14 -1.03
C LYS A 188 -4.05 13.35 -1.75
N ASP A 189 -3.28 14.18 -1.02
CA ASP A 189 -2.62 15.36 -1.59
C ASP A 189 -1.53 14.94 -2.59
N PHE A 190 -0.76 13.91 -2.27
CA PHE A 190 0.26 13.34 -3.14
C PHE A 190 -0.36 12.73 -4.41
N ILE A 191 -1.43 11.93 -4.29
CA ILE A 191 -2.11 11.36 -5.46
C ILE A 191 -2.61 12.48 -6.40
N THR A 192 -3.20 13.53 -5.83
CA THR A 192 -3.68 14.70 -6.59
C THR A 192 -2.50 15.40 -7.28
N PHE A 193 -1.41 15.64 -6.55
CA PHE A 193 -0.18 16.23 -7.09
C PHE A 193 0.40 15.40 -8.24
N TYR A 194 0.49 14.08 -8.08
CA TYR A 194 1.04 13.19 -9.09
C TYR A 194 0.18 13.17 -10.36
N ASN A 195 -1.13 13.00 -10.21
CA ASN A 195 -2.04 12.93 -11.36
C ASN A 195 -2.07 14.24 -12.14
N ALA A 196 -1.96 15.40 -11.47
CA ALA A 196 -1.90 16.72 -12.14
C ALA A 196 -0.66 16.90 -13.03
N ARG A 197 0.48 16.28 -12.68
CA ARG A 197 1.72 16.33 -13.50
C ARG A 197 1.58 15.64 -14.85
N GLN A 198 0.74 14.61 -14.96
CA GLN A 198 0.56 13.86 -16.21
C GLN A 198 -0.34 14.62 -17.20
N SER A 199 -1.20 15.52 -16.71
CA SER A 199 -2.05 16.38 -17.54
C SER A 199 -1.26 17.46 -18.29
N THR A 200 -0.11 17.89 -17.77
CA THR A 200 0.72 18.92 -18.42
C THR A 200 1.66 18.35 -19.47
N THR A 201 2.10 17.09 -19.33
CA THR A 201 2.93 16.40 -20.34
C THR A 201 2.15 15.92 -21.57
N SER A 202 0.82 15.80 -21.46
CA SER A 202 -0.06 15.39 -22.57
C SER A 202 -0.38 16.54 -23.54
N THR A 203 -0.14 17.80 -23.14
CA THR A 203 -0.49 19.01 -23.92
C THR A 203 0.71 19.57 -24.71
N THR A 204 1.92 19.04 -24.53
CA THR A 204 3.14 19.50 -25.23
C THR A 204 3.55 18.62 -26.41
N ALA A 205 2.68 17.72 -26.89
CA ALA A 205 2.91 17.05 -28.17
C ALA A 205 2.68 18.06 -29.32
N PRO A 206 3.70 18.38 -30.16
CA PRO A 206 3.51 19.29 -31.27
C PRO A 206 2.55 18.67 -32.30
N PRO A 207 1.65 19.47 -32.92
CA PRO A 207 0.88 18.98 -34.06
C PRO A 207 1.84 18.60 -35.20
N LYS A 208 1.56 17.45 -35.81
CA LYS A 208 2.29 16.90 -36.96
C LYS A 208 2.06 17.73 -38.21
#